data_AF-A0A1H9VW20-F1
#
_entry.id   AF-A0A1H9VW20-F1
#
_cell.length_a   1.000
_cell.length_b   1.000
_cell.length_c   1.000
_cell.angle_alpha   90.00
_cell.angle_beta   90.00
_cell.angle_gamma   90.00
#
_symmetry.space_group_name_H-M   'P 1'
#
loop_
_entity.id
_entity.type
_entity.pdbx_description
1 polymer ?
#
loop_
_entity_poly.entity_id
_entity_poly.type
_entity_poly.pdbx_seq_one_letter_code
_entity_poly.pdbx_strand_id
1 'polypeptide(L)'
;MVTRRLSNVALLCIPAALAQLLAFSLPAVASPLTTGAVNTGTSPSVNRCIANVADAVNTLRDHGDPMGFSVVGDPVGNAASSYHWQGLQRLSGNGENYLVISRSDNGRGTVPFSLVRMTEPRAAAERWRSNRLSTSSYPATAPRNAQMLGDQPMPAYLSAYAHSGGLQTSGNILAVALDGSLSGGPGQVLFYDMTDLANVTLLPLHITTQTAEAGSVSLTQLGDGSFLAATARNAANTLEFYRSTSGDLTQSGATFSLVGTWNESALQTTIGDSEFGDYQSLHFITQCDGSLFLAGTHMNTSVVVGIGEDWLDLFRVTDTNGQIGLTKVAKRHLYCGYPSPNYGTAATTQCNMDAAAGVFVDATGQLLVYASEHDNSGPGNSVKMMEFRSIFPVSQQKCLTDINDAWVELYDDSDFSDRGLMIDYADYALRAYNNLKNVEGFGDKTSAVRWCIPAGWRVRLYDDDGFRDRYKEFTGTGEQNLNAAGFNDKTSSVRFVYVGN
;
A
#
# COMPACT_ATOMS: atom_id res chain seq x y z
N MET A 1 43.69 97.28 1.51
CA MET A 1 43.99 96.63 2.80
C MET A 1 42.84 95.68 3.13
N VAL A 2 43.15 94.40 3.43
CA VAL A 2 42.31 93.43 4.20
C VAL A 2 41.01 92.95 3.48
N THR A 3 40.99 91.80 2.79
CA THR A 3 40.68 90.40 3.22
C THR A 3 39.33 90.11 3.91
N ARG A 4 38.54 89.23 3.24
CA ARG A 4 37.67 88.12 3.72
C ARG A 4 36.64 88.36 4.84
N ARG A 5 35.40 87.88 4.63
CA ARG A 5 34.89 86.60 5.20
C ARG A 5 33.56 86.12 4.61
N LEU A 6 33.51 84.80 4.42
CA LEU A 6 32.37 83.94 4.11
C LEU A 6 31.73 83.40 5.41
N SER A 7 30.45 83.04 5.35
CA SER A 7 29.70 82.16 6.27
C SER A 7 28.47 81.68 5.48
N ASN A 8 27.91 80.48 5.49
CA ASN A 8 28.22 79.15 6.01
C ASN A 8 27.48 78.18 5.06
N VAL A 9 28.08 77.06 4.65
CA VAL A 9 27.38 75.96 3.96
C VAL A 9 27.33 74.78 4.94
N ALA A 10 26.11 74.32 5.22
CA ALA A 10 25.86 73.13 6.04
C ALA A 10 26.15 71.86 5.23
N LEU A 11 27.04 71.02 5.77
CA LEU A 11 27.40 69.72 5.23
C LEU A 11 26.48 68.65 5.83
N LEU A 12 25.65 68.02 5.00
CA LEU A 12 24.79 66.89 5.37
C LEU A 12 25.61 65.60 5.28
N CYS A 13 25.84 64.92 6.42
CA CYS A 13 26.38 63.57 6.45
C CYS A 13 25.27 62.56 6.14
N ILE A 14 25.44 61.77 5.08
CA ILE A 14 24.61 60.59 4.78
C ILE A 14 25.33 59.35 5.33
N PRO A 15 24.69 58.52 6.19
CA PRO A 15 25.29 57.27 6.63
C PRO A 15 25.21 56.23 5.51
N ALA A 16 26.34 55.56 5.26
CA ALA A 16 26.42 54.42 4.36
C ALA A 16 25.64 53.23 4.94
N ALA A 17 24.44 52.98 4.42
CA ALA A 17 23.69 51.77 4.69
C ALA A 17 24.34 50.59 3.93
N LEU A 18 24.83 49.63 4.70
CA LEU A 18 25.39 48.37 4.24
C LEU A 18 24.27 47.54 3.59
N ALA A 19 24.27 47.42 2.26
CA ALA A 19 23.36 46.55 1.54
C ALA A 19 23.77 45.08 1.76
N GLN A 20 23.16 44.40 2.73
CA GLN A 20 23.18 42.95 2.81
C GLN A 20 22.33 42.40 1.65
N LEU A 21 23.01 41.98 0.58
CA LEU A 21 22.44 41.12 -0.44
C LEU A 21 22.04 39.79 0.21
N LEU A 22 20.76 39.66 0.58
CA LEU A 22 20.13 38.38 0.84
C LEU A 22 20.21 37.58 -0.47
N ALA A 23 21.19 36.69 -0.55
CA ALA A 23 21.19 35.64 -1.56
C ALA A 23 19.97 34.77 -1.27
N PHE A 24 18.87 35.01 -1.99
CA PHE A 24 17.80 34.04 -2.09
C PHE A 24 18.40 32.81 -2.78
N SER A 25 18.69 31.78 -1.99
CA SER A 25 18.95 30.45 -2.52
C SER A 25 17.71 30.05 -3.30
N LEU A 26 17.79 30.08 -4.63
CA LEU A 26 16.79 29.44 -5.47
C LEU A 26 16.66 28.00 -4.97
N PRO A 27 15.43 27.48 -4.77
CA PRO A 27 15.27 26.08 -4.40
C PRO A 27 16.03 25.24 -5.43
N ALA A 28 16.91 24.36 -4.95
CA ALA A 28 17.64 23.44 -5.82
C ALA A 28 16.60 22.75 -6.72
N VAL A 29 16.71 22.95 -8.02
CA VAL A 29 15.84 22.28 -9.00
C VAL A 29 16.05 20.79 -8.75
N ALA A 30 15.01 20.11 -8.32
CA ALA A 30 15.06 18.68 -8.09
C ALA A 30 15.63 18.02 -9.35
N SER A 31 16.60 17.12 -9.16
CA SER A 31 17.17 16.41 -10.29
C SER A 31 16.06 15.69 -11.06
N PRO A 32 16.13 15.66 -12.40
CA PRO A 32 15.19 14.89 -13.20
C PRO A 32 15.17 13.39 -12.82
N LEU A 33 16.21 12.88 -12.13
CA LEU A 33 16.30 11.48 -11.72
C LEU A 33 15.29 11.05 -10.64
N THR A 34 14.82 11.97 -9.80
CA THR A 34 13.97 11.63 -8.63
C THR A 34 12.70 12.47 -8.55
N THR A 35 12.28 13.03 -9.68
CA THR A 35 11.02 13.75 -9.80
C THR A 35 10.02 12.84 -10.52
N GLY A 36 9.03 12.32 -9.79
CA GLY A 36 7.98 11.45 -10.34
C GLY A 36 7.02 12.22 -11.26
N ALA A 37 6.43 11.51 -12.22
CA ALA A 37 5.35 12.06 -13.04
C ALA A 37 4.09 12.23 -12.17
N VAL A 38 3.55 13.45 -12.14
CA VAL A 38 2.34 13.77 -11.38
C VAL A 38 1.11 13.48 -12.24
N ASN A 39 0.22 12.62 -11.75
CA ASN A 39 -1.05 12.30 -12.37
C ASN A 39 -2.16 12.18 -11.31
N THR A 40 -3.26 12.90 -11.46
CA THR A 40 -4.44 12.76 -10.59
C THR A 40 -5.57 11.95 -11.22
N GLY A 41 -5.45 11.60 -12.51
CA GLY A 41 -6.46 10.89 -13.27
C GLY A 41 -6.06 9.45 -13.61
N THR A 42 -6.69 8.88 -14.64
CA THR A 42 -6.22 7.65 -15.26
C THR A 42 -5.15 7.98 -16.30
N SER A 43 -4.01 7.28 -16.24
CA SER A 43 -2.95 7.38 -17.24
C SER A 43 -2.49 5.98 -17.61
N PRO A 44 -2.22 5.68 -18.89
CA PRO A 44 -1.72 4.38 -19.32
C PRO A 44 -0.29 4.10 -18.86
N SER A 45 0.45 5.09 -18.36
CA SER A 45 1.88 4.95 -18.03
C SER A 45 2.27 5.53 -16.67
N VAL A 46 1.35 6.19 -15.95
CA VAL A 46 1.65 6.92 -14.70
C VAL A 46 0.72 6.47 -13.59
N ASN A 47 1.30 6.10 -12.45
CA ASN A 47 0.55 5.87 -11.22
C ASN A 47 0.00 7.19 -10.68
N ARG A 48 -1.15 7.13 -10.02
CA ARG A 48 -1.74 8.33 -9.42
C ARG A 48 -0.86 8.88 -8.31
N CYS A 49 -0.82 10.20 -8.20
CA CYS A 49 -0.13 10.87 -7.13
C CYS A 49 -1.01 10.94 -5.86
N ILE A 50 -0.37 11.11 -4.72
CA ILE A 50 -1.02 11.37 -3.44
C ILE A 50 -0.60 12.73 -2.88
N ALA A 51 -1.49 13.43 -2.19
CA ALA A 51 -1.25 14.79 -1.73
C ALA A 51 -0.07 14.88 -0.73
N ASN A 52 -0.04 13.97 0.25
CA ASN A 52 1.08 13.81 1.18
C ASN A 52 1.30 12.31 1.45
N VAL A 53 2.42 11.77 0.96
CA VAL A 53 2.70 10.32 1.06
C VAL A 53 2.94 9.91 2.50
N ALA A 54 3.70 10.70 3.26
CA ALA A 54 4.05 10.36 4.64
C ALA A 54 2.82 10.38 5.55
N ASP A 55 1.97 11.41 5.43
CA ASP A 55 0.70 11.47 6.17
C ASP A 55 -0.22 10.31 5.79
N ALA A 56 -0.27 9.93 4.51
CA ALA A 56 -1.07 8.80 4.06
C ALA A 56 -0.64 7.47 4.69
N VAL A 57 0.67 7.22 4.79
CA VAL A 57 1.21 6.03 5.50
C VAL A 57 0.88 6.08 6.98
N ASN A 58 1.09 7.23 7.64
CA ASN A 58 0.83 7.38 9.08
C ASN A 58 -0.65 7.28 9.44
N THR A 59 -1.55 7.52 8.49
CA THR A 59 -3.00 7.44 8.67
C THR A 59 -3.61 6.12 8.20
N LEU A 60 -2.79 5.14 7.78
CA LEU A 60 -3.28 3.79 7.52
C LEU A 60 -3.85 3.18 8.81
N ARG A 61 -5.00 2.53 8.71
CA ARG A 61 -5.51 1.64 9.74
C ARG A 61 -4.48 0.55 9.98
N ASP A 62 -4.26 0.25 11.26
CA ASP A 62 -3.34 -0.81 11.67
C ASP A 62 -3.91 -2.20 11.39
N HIS A 63 -5.24 -2.37 11.40
CA HIS A 63 -5.93 -3.58 10.97
C HIS A 63 -6.62 -3.35 9.62
N GLY A 64 -6.29 -4.19 8.64
CA GLY A 64 -6.92 -4.17 7.32
C GLY A 64 -8.26 -4.90 7.25
N ASP A 65 -8.99 -4.68 6.17
CA ASP A 65 -10.25 -5.37 5.86
C ASP A 65 -9.90 -6.78 5.30
N PRO A 66 -10.42 -7.90 5.88
CA PRO A 66 -10.05 -9.25 5.44
C PRO A 66 -10.52 -9.56 4.02
N MET A 67 -9.60 -10.00 3.17
CA MET A 67 -9.88 -10.32 1.77
C MET A 67 -9.29 -11.69 1.38
N GLY A 68 -9.59 -12.12 0.16
CA GLY A 68 -8.98 -13.29 -0.44
C GLY A 68 -9.50 -13.59 -1.84
N PHE A 69 -8.99 -14.66 -2.45
CA PHE A 69 -9.48 -15.18 -3.72
C PHE A 69 -9.33 -16.70 -3.78
N SER A 70 -10.21 -17.36 -4.53
CA SER A 70 -10.07 -18.80 -4.81
C SER A 70 -8.97 -19.05 -5.84
N VAL A 71 -8.12 -20.04 -5.58
CA VAL A 71 -7.05 -20.43 -6.51
C VAL A 71 -7.53 -21.47 -7.53
N VAL A 72 -6.86 -21.51 -8.68
CA VAL A 72 -7.01 -22.61 -9.64
C VAL A 72 -5.91 -23.64 -9.35
N GLY A 73 -6.29 -24.85 -8.95
CA GLY A 73 -5.34 -25.86 -8.51
C GLY A 73 -4.79 -25.58 -7.11
N ASP A 74 -3.52 -25.93 -6.89
CA ASP A 74 -2.79 -25.62 -5.66
C ASP A 74 -1.35 -25.16 -6.02
N PRO A 75 -1.20 -23.93 -6.53
CA PRO A 75 0.06 -23.47 -7.13
C PRO A 75 1.19 -23.26 -6.11
N VAL A 76 0.85 -23.14 -4.83
CA VAL A 76 1.78 -22.79 -3.74
C VAL A 76 1.77 -23.85 -2.63
N GLY A 77 0.73 -24.65 -2.49
CA GLY A 77 0.65 -25.62 -1.40
C GLY A 77 0.26 -25.01 -0.06
N ASN A 78 0.00 -25.89 0.90
CA ASN A 78 -0.43 -25.52 2.26
C ASN A 78 0.67 -25.65 3.33
N ALA A 79 1.92 -26.02 2.97
CA ALA A 79 2.88 -26.46 3.99
C ALA A 79 4.38 -26.45 3.58
N ALA A 80 4.79 -25.71 2.55
CA ALA A 80 6.17 -25.80 2.08
C ALA A 80 6.82 -24.43 1.97
N SER A 81 7.79 -24.15 2.86
CA SER A 81 8.56 -22.89 2.95
C SER A 81 9.25 -22.44 1.65
N SER A 82 9.28 -23.28 0.61
CA SER A 82 9.91 -22.99 -0.69
C SER A 82 8.92 -22.56 -1.77
N TYR A 83 7.62 -22.71 -1.52
CA TYR A 83 6.54 -22.29 -2.40
C TYR A 83 5.76 -21.22 -1.65
N HIS A 84 5.73 -20.00 -2.16
CA HIS A 84 4.98 -18.92 -1.52
C HIS A 84 4.72 -17.77 -2.47
N TRP A 85 3.72 -16.98 -2.11
CA TRP A 85 3.43 -15.71 -2.74
C TRP A 85 4.54 -14.69 -2.45
N GLN A 86 4.93 -13.90 -3.44
CA GLN A 86 6.09 -13.00 -3.40
C GLN A 86 5.75 -11.52 -3.59
N GLY A 87 4.80 -11.24 -4.46
CA GLY A 87 4.49 -9.88 -4.87
C GLY A 87 3.04 -9.77 -5.25
N LEU A 88 2.48 -8.59 -5.03
CA LEU A 88 1.07 -8.34 -5.28
C LEU A 88 0.88 -6.91 -5.79
N GLN A 89 0.07 -6.74 -6.83
CA GLN A 89 -0.25 -5.42 -7.36
C GLN A 89 -1.69 -5.36 -7.86
N ARG A 90 -2.46 -4.41 -7.33
CA ARG A 90 -3.75 -4.02 -7.93
C ARG A 90 -3.48 -3.24 -9.21
N LEU A 91 -4.16 -3.60 -10.30
CA LEU A 91 -3.99 -2.92 -11.59
C LEU A 91 -4.79 -1.59 -11.62
N SER A 92 -4.36 -0.67 -12.47
CA SER A 92 -5.02 0.63 -12.66
C SER A 92 -5.92 0.66 -13.90
N GLY A 93 -6.71 1.73 -14.07
CA GLY A 93 -7.54 1.94 -15.26
C GLY A 93 -8.59 0.85 -15.47
N ASN A 94 -8.59 0.22 -16.65
CA ASN A 94 -9.52 -0.87 -16.97
C ASN A 94 -9.29 -2.13 -16.11
N GLY A 95 -8.14 -2.22 -15.44
CA GLY A 95 -7.77 -3.33 -14.56
C GLY A 95 -8.14 -3.13 -13.09
N GLU A 96 -8.87 -2.09 -12.68
CA GLU A 96 -9.06 -1.77 -11.25
C GLU A 96 -9.80 -2.82 -10.41
N ASN A 97 -10.43 -3.82 -11.04
CA ASN A 97 -11.03 -4.99 -10.38
C ASN A 97 -10.12 -6.23 -10.40
N TYR A 98 -8.88 -6.06 -10.86
CA TYR A 98 -7.89 -7.10 -11.04
C TYR A 98 -6.67 -6.85 -10.18
N LEU A 99 -6.06 -7.96 -9.82
CA LEU A 99 -4.83 -8.08 -9.08
C LEU A 99 -3.91 -8.98 -9.88
N VAL A 100 -2.62 -8.66 -9.91
CA VAL A 100 -1.58 -9.64 -10.29
C VAL A 100 -0.83 -10.05 -9.04
N ILE A 101 -0.48 -11.34 -8.98
CA ILE A 101 0.25 -11.92 -7.86
C ILE A 101 1.36 -12.83 -8.40
N SER A 102 2.58 -12.70 -7.88
CA SER A 102 3.73 -13.53 -8.24
C SER A 102 4.02 -14.56 -7.15
N ARG A 103 4.74 -15.63 -7.53
CA ARG A 103 5.04 -16.74 -6.63
C ARG A 103 6.42 -17.34 -6.89
N SER A 104 6.97 -17.95 -5.84
CA SER A 104 8.05 -18.93 -5.93
C SER A 104 7.44 -20.32 -6.06
N ASP A 105 8.02 -21.15 -6.92
CA ASP A 105 7.70 -22.58 -6.95
C ASP A 105 8.93 -23.49 -7.00
N ASN A 106 10.09 -22.94 -6.65
CA ASN A 106 11.37 -23.64 -6.62
C ASN A 106 11.71 -24.35 -7.95
N GLY A 107 11.34 -23.72 -9.08
CA GLY A 107 11.69 -24.16 -10.43
C GLY A 107 10.83 -25.31 -10.97
N ARG A 108 9.65 -25.58 -10.39
CA ARG A 108 8.75 -26.67 -10.82
C ARG A 108 7.70 -26.25 -11.86
N GLY A 109 7.74 -25.01 -12.30
CA GLY A 109 6.77 -24.44 -13.22
C GLY A 109 6.57 -22.94 -12.98
N THR A 110 7.65 -22.22 -12.61
CA THR A 110 7.56 -20.83 -12.17
C THR A 110 6.90 -20.02 -13.26
N VAL A 111 5.93 -19.21 -12.85
CA VAL A 111 5.22 -18.28 -13.73
C VAL A 111 5.55 -16.87 -13.27
N PRO A 112 5.67 -15.90 -14.19
CA PRO A 112 5.92 -14.51 -13.82
C PRO A 112 4.87 -13.98 -12.83
N PHE A 113 3.59 -14.27 -13.10
CA PHE A 113 2.47 -13.92 -12.24
C PHE A 113 1.21 -14.68 -12.63
N SER A 114 0.22 -14.62 -11.75
CA SER A 114 -1.15 -15.03 -11.97
C SER A 114 -2.07 -13.81 -12.00
N LEU A 115 -3.06 -13.81 -12.88
CA LEU A 115 -4.10 -12.79 -12.92
C LEU A 115 -5.27 -13.20 -12.03
N VAL A 116 -5.72 -12.31 -11.16
CA VAL A 116 -6.82 -12.54 -10.21
C VAL A 116 -7.88 -11.46 -10.42
N ARG A 117 -9.14 -11.87 -10.47
CA ARG A 117 -10.29 -10.97 -10.41
C ARG A 117 -10.81 -10.94 -8.98
N MET A 118 -10.81 -9.78 -8.32
CA MET A 118 -11.07 -9.68 -6.87
C MET A 118 -12.54 -9.44 -6.50
N THR A 119 -13.34 -8.85 -7.40
CA THR A 119 -14.74 -8.53 -7.11
C THR A 119 -15.61 -8.57 -8.37
N GLU A 120 -16.93 -8.59 -8.19
CA GLU A 120 -17.87 -8.11 -9.21
C GLU A 120 -17.68 -6.59 -9.42
N PRO A 121 -18.07 -6.01 -10.57
CA PRO A 121 -17.79 -4.60 -10.88
C PRO A 121 -18.36 -3.67 -9.82
N ARG A 122 -17.53 -3.20 -8.88
CA ARG A 122 -17.79 -2.00 -8.08
C ARG A 122 -17.45 -0.79 -8.95
N ALA A 123 -17.95 0.39 -8.59
CA ALA A 123 -17.55 1.62 -9.29
C ALA A 123 -16.01 1.69 -9.33
N ALA A 124 -15.44 1.70 -10.54
CA ALA A 124 -14.00 1.69 -10.78
C ALA A 124 -13.40 2.97 -10.20
N ALA A 125 -12.91 2.90 -8.96
CA ALA A 125 -12.19 3.97 -8.26
C ALA A 125 -11.95 3.68 -6.77
N GLU A 126 -12.70 2.76 -6.16
CA GLU A 126 -12.79 2.65 -4.70
C GLU A 126 -12.02 1.45 -4.13
N ARG A 127 -11.79 1.49 -2.81
CA ARG A 127 -11.36 0.34 -2.01
C ARG A 127 -12.28 -0.86 -2.21
N TRP A 128 -11.72 -2.07 -2.16
CA TRP A 128 -12.51 -3.29 -2.40
C TRP A 128 -13.34 -3.71 -1.20
N ARG A 129 -12.95 -3.32 0.03
CA ARG A 129 -13.58 -3.78 1.28
C ARG A 129 -13.45 -5.30 1.43
N SER A 130 -13.90 -5.84 2.55
CA SER A 130 -13.81 -7.28 2.78
C SER A 130 -14.73 -8.06 1.82
N ASN A 131 -14.17 -9.03 1.10
CA ASN A 131 -14.93 -10.04 0.33
C ASN A 131 -15.05 -11.38 1.09
N ARG A 132 -14.62 -11.39 2.35
CA ARG A 132 -14.63 -12.53 3.28
C ARG A 132 -15.54 -12.22 4.46
N LEU A 133 -16.82 -12.06 4.13
CA LEU A 133 -17.89 -11.75 5.06
C LEU A 133 -18.77 -12.98 5.28
N SER A 134 -19.16 -13.22 6.53
CA SER A 134 -20.11 -14.29 6.89
C SER A 134 -20.88 -13.92 8.15
N THR A 135 -22.07 -14.51 8.29
CA THR A 135 -22.84 -14.49 9.54
C THR A 135 -22.40 -15.59 10.52
N SER A 136 -21.50 -16.49 10.10
CA SER A 136 -20.85 -17.48 10.96
C SER A 136 -19.88 -16.80 11.94
N SER A 137 -19.69 -17.39 13.12
CA SER A 137 -18.70 -16.95 14.11
C SER A 137 -17.26 -17.33 13.74
N TYR A 138 -17.06 -18.13 12.69
CA TYR A 138 -15.73 -18.57 12.27
C TYR A 138 -14.96 -17.44 11.58
N PRO A 139 -13.75 -17.07 12.04
CA PRO A 139 -13.03 -15.88 11.57
C PRO A 139 -12.48 -16.00 10.15
N ALA A 140 -12.19 -17.22 9.68
CA ALA A 140 -11.67 -17.45 8.33
C ALA A 140 -12.81 -17.88 7.39
N THR A 141 -13.38 -16.94 6.66
CA THR A 141 -14.47 -17.22 5.70
C THR A 141 -13.93 -17.36 4.28
N ALA A 142 -14.53 -18.18 3.43
CA ALA A 142 -14.11 -18.27 2.02
C ALA A 142 -14.43 -16.95 1.28
N PRO A 143 -13.58 -16.50 0.35
CA PRO A 143 -13.85 -15.31 -0.44
C PRO A 143 -15.06 -15.51 -1.35
N ARG A 144 -15.83 -14.44 -1.54
CA ARG A 144 -16.95 -14.43 -2.49
C ARG A 144 -16.55 -13.70 -3.76
N ASN A 145 -16.88 -14.27 -4.91
CA ASN A 145 -16.75 -13.62 -6.23
C ASN A 145 -15.34 -13.13 -6.57
N ALA A 146 -14.31 -13.78 -6.01
CA ALA A 146 -12.91 -13.49 -6.25
C ALA A 146 -12.17 -14.76 -6.65
N GLN A 147 -11.49 -14.73 -7.79
CA GLN A 147 -10.92 -15.93 -8.38
C GLN A 147 -9.67 -15.62 -9.21
N MET A 148 -8.67 -16.48 -9.07
CA MET A 148 -7.54 -16.56 -9.99
C MET A 148 -8.01 -17.04 -11.37
N LEU A 149 -7.74 -16.25 -12.40
CA LEU A 149 -8.16 -16.54 -13.77
C LEU A 149 -7.18 -17.45 -14.51
N GLY A 150 -5.89 -17.32 -14.21
CA GLY A 150 -4.85 -18.14 -14.82
C GLY A 150 -3.47 -17.56 -14.62
N ASP A 151 -2.48 -18.36 -15.03
CA ASP A 151 -1.08 -17.99 -15.01
C ASP A 151 -0.66 -17.36 -16.34
N GLN A 152 0.18 -16.32 -16.26
CA GLN A 152 0.92 -15.85 -17.41
C GLN A 152 2.03 -16.87 -17.72
N PRO A 153 2.17 -17.38 -18.96
CA PRO A 153 3.24 -18.31 -19.28
C PRO A 153 4.61 -17.65 -19.20
N MET A 154 5.57 -18.35 -18.59
CA MET A 154 6.98 -17.96 -18.61
C MET A 154 7.54 -18.04 -20.04
N PRO A 155 8.30 -17.04 -20.51
CA PRO A 155 8.99 -17.14 -21.79
C PRO A 155 9.96 -18.32 -21.79
N ALA A 156 10.02 -19.08 -22.89
CA ALA A 156 10.79 -20.33 -22.95
C ALA A 156 12.28 -20.15 -22.64
N TYR A 157 12.87 -18.99 -22.94
CA TYR A 157 14.27 -18.69 -22.65
C TYR A 157 14.53 -18.32 -21.17
N LEU A 158 13.48 -18.16 -20.37
CA LEU A 158 13.51 -17.84 -18.94
C LEU A 158 12.90 -18.94 -18.07
N SER A 159 12.62 -20.12 -18.64
CA SER A 159 12.05 -21.24 -17.88
C SER A 159 12.99 -21.81 -16.81
N ALA A 160 14.22 -21.32 -16.73
CA ALA A 160 15.21 -21.69 -15.74
C ALA A 160 15.18 -20.82 -14.47
N TYR A 161 14.33 -19.79 -14.39
CA TYR A 161 14.15 -19.00 -13.17
C TYR A 161 13.15 -19.70 -12.25
N ALA A 162 13.49 -19.80 -10.96
CA ALA A 162 12.74 -20.56 -9.96
C ALA A 162 11.79 -19.71 -9.12
N HIS A 163 11.91 -18.39 -9.24
CA HIS A 163 11.31 -17.43 -8.32
C HIS A 163 10.88 -16.18 -9.09
N SER A 164 9.60 -15.81 -8.98
CA SER A 164 9.10 -14.52 -9.45
C SER A 164 8.79 -13.67 -8.24
N GLY A 165 9.60 -12.63 -8.04
CA GLY A 165 9.64 -11.82 -6.83
C GLY A 165 8.59 -10.72 -6.76
N GLY A 166 8.85 -9.70 -5.95
CA GLY A 166 8.00 -8.51 -5.86
C GLY A 166 7.81 -7.82 -7.22
N LEU A 167 6.63 -7.24 -7.43
CA LEU A 167 6.22 -6.63 -8.71
C LEU A 167 5.50 -5.30 -8.48
N GLN A 168 5.52 -4.43 -9.49
CA GLN A 168 4.80 -3.17 -9.46
C GLN A 168 4.36 -2.75 -10.86
N THR A 169 3.21 -2.10 -10.97
CA THR A 169 2.76 -1.42 -12.19
C THR A 169 3.13 0.06 -12.19
N SER A 170 3.41 0.63 -13.36
CA SER A 170 3.30 2.07 -13.64
C SER A 170 2.28 2.28 -14.76
N GLY A 171 1.07 2.71 -14.39
CA GLY A 171 -0.07 2.71 -15.32
C GLY A 171 -0.44 1.29 -15.76
N ASN A 172 -0.34 1.02 -17.06
CA ASN A 172 -0.60 -0.28 -17.69
C ASN A 172 0.67 -1.13 -17.84
N ILE A 173 1.85 -0.63 -17.48
CA ILE A 173 3.09 -1.41 -17.59
C ILE A 173 3.35 -2.10 -16.26
N LEU A 174 3.38 -3.43 -16.26
CA LEU A 174 3.77 -4.26 -15.12
C LEU A 174 5.26 -4.63 -15.22
N ALA A 175 6.03 -4.37 -14.17
CA ALA A 175 7.38 -4.89 -13.99
C ALA A 175 7.35 -6.11 -13.06
N VAL A 176 8.07 -7.17 -13.44
CA VAL A 176 8.13 -8.43 -12.68
C VAL A 176 9.59 -8.84 -12.48
N ALA A 177 10.03 -8.96 -11.23
CA ALA A 177 11.36 -9.45 -10.88
C ALA A 177 11.42 -10.98 -10.98
N LEU A 178 12.52 -11.51 -11.52
CA LEU A 178 12.80 -12.94 -11.66
C LEU A 178 14.17 -13.29 -11.07
N ASP A 179 14.17 -14.33 -10.25
CA ASP A 179 15.29 -14.77 -9.42
C ASP A 179 15.55 -16.27 -9.50
N GLY A 180 16.66 -16.68 -8.91
CA GLY A 180 16.96 -18.10 -8.70
C GLY A 180 17.18 -18.83 -10.02
N SER A 181 17.90 -18.21 -10.96
CA SER A 181 18.30 -18.88 -12.21
C SER A 181 19.01 -20.19 -11.87
N LEU A 182 18.42 -21.32 -12.25
CA LEU A 182 18.95 -22.67 -11.98
C LEU A 182 20.32 -22.91 -12.63
N SER A 183 20.71 -22.06 -13.59
CA SER A 183 22.03 -22.04 -14.24
C SER A 183 23.03 -21.04 -13.62
N GLY A 184 22.67 -20.32 -12.55
CA GLY A 184 23.54 -19.34 -11.88
C GLY A 184 23.68 -18.00 -12.61
N GLY A 185 22.64 -17.56 -13.32
CA GLY A 185 22.60 -16.30 -14.05
C GLY A 185 22.19 -15.09 -13.19
N PRO A 186 22.33 -13.86 -13.74
CA PRO A 186 21.86 -12.63 -13.11
C PRO A 186 20.33 -12.58 -13.02
N GLY A 187 19.81 -11.84 -12.04
CA GLY A 187 18.38 -11.55 -11.94
C GLY A 187 17.85 -10.83 -13.18
N GLN A 188 16.54 -10.95 -13.44
CA GLN A 188 15.89 -10.28 -14.57
C GLN A 188 14.68 -9.48 -14.12
N VAL A 189 14.38 -8.41 -14.84
CA VAL A 189 13.07 -7.75 -14.78
C VAL A 189 12.41 -7.84 -16.14
N LEU A 190 11.20 -8.40 -16.16
CA LEU A 190 10.34 -8.43 -17.34
C LEU A 190 9.31 -7.32 -17.28
N PHE A 191 8.91 -6.83 -18.45
CA PHE A 191 7.89 -5.81 -18.58
C PHE A 191 6.72 -6.33 -19.42
N TYR A 192 5.50 -6.12 -18.94
CA TYR A 192 4.28 -6.51 -19.62
C TYR A 192 3.37 -5.31 -19.85
N ASP A 193 2.79 -5.23 -21.03
CA ASP A 193 1.66 -4.33 -21.30
C ASP A 193 0.36 -5.03 -20.87
N MET A 194 -0.30 -4.41 -19.89
CA MET A 194 -1.54 -4.87 -19.25
C MET A 194 -2.78 -4.13 -19.78
N THR A 195 -2.67 -3.40 -20.89
CA THR A 195 -3.79 -2.65 -21.47
C THR A 195 -4.96 -3.56 -21.87
N ASP A 196 -4.67 -4.76 -22.39
CA ASP A 196 -5.64 -5.81 -22.68
C ASP A 196 -5.37 -7.03 -21.79
N LEU A 197 -6.16 -7.19 -20.73
CA LEU A 197 -6.01 -8.30 -19.79
C LEU A 197 -6.39 -9.67 -20.38
N ALA A 198 -7.09 -9.70 -21.54
CA ALA A 198 -7.32 -10.94 -22.26
C ALA A 198 -6.10 -11.34 -23.12
N ASN A 199 -5.26 -10.37 -23.48
CA ASN A 199 -4.10 -10.55 -24.36
C ASN A 199 -2.87 -9.79 -23.81
N VAL A 200 -2.45 -10.17 -22.61
CA VAL A 200 -1.27 -9.59 -21.97
C VAL A 200 -0.03 -9.78 -22.85
N THR A 201 0.69 -8.70 -23.11
CA THR A 201 1.82 -8.69 -24.05
C THR A 201 3.14 -8.50 -23.31
N LEU A 202 4.07 -9.45 -23.48
CA LEU A 202 5.46 -9.29 -23.02
C LEU A 202 6.17 -8.26 -23.91
N LEU A 203 6.79 -7.26 -23.30
CA LEU A 203 7.60 -6.28 -23.99
C LEU A 203 9.02 -6.83 -24.27
N PRO A 204 9.67 -6.42 -25.37
CA PRO A 204 10.97 -6.97 -25.77
C PRO A 204 12.13 -6.54 -24.87
N LEU A 205 11.98 -5.45 -24.12
CA LEU A 205 12.98 -4.99 -23.17
C LEU A 205 12.94 -5.79 -21.87
N HIS A 206 14.08 -5.84 -21.20
CA HIS A 206 14.23 -6.37 -19.85
C HIS A 206 15.39 -5.66 -19.16
N ILE A 207 15.45 -5.74 -17.83
CA ILE A 207 16.65 -5.40 -17.07
C ILE A 207 17.35 -6.70 -16.73
N THR A 208 18.68 -6.73 -16.92
CA THR A 208 19.55 -7.74 -16.32
C THR A 208 20.26 -7.09 -15.16
N THR A 209 20.06 -7.61 -13.94
CA THR A 209 20.64 -7.03 -12.73
C THR A 209 22.14 -7.31 -12.64
N GLN A 210 22.88 -6.57 -11.79
CA GLN A 210 24.30 -6.88 -11.55
C GLN A 210 24.47 -8.06 -10.58
N THR A 211 23.42 -8.38 -9.84
CA THR A 211 23.32 -9.49 -8.88
C THR A 211 22.66 -10.72 -9.49
N ALA A 212 22.74 -11.86 -8.81
CA ALA A 212 22.01 -13.08 -9.16
C ALA A 212 20.48 -13.01 -8.88
N GLU A 213 20.02 -11.93 -8.25
CA GLU A 213 18.69 -11.79 -7.67
C GLU A 213 18.20 -10.35 -7.91
N ALA A 214 17.10 -10.23 -8.62
CA ALA A 214 16.29 -9.02 -8.74
C ALA A 214 15.32 -8.82 -7.56
N GLY A 215 14.91 -9.91 -6.86
CA GLY A 215 14.14 -10.02 -5.62
C GLY A 215 12.78 -9.34 -5.58
N SER A 216 12.75 -8.03 -5.79
CA SER A 216 11.55 -7.25 -6.04
C SER A 216 11.84 -6.13 -7.02
N VAL A 217 10.82 -5.68 -7.76
CA VAL A 217 10.95 -4.51 -8.64
C VAL A 217 9.88 -3.47 -8.37
N SER A 218 10.31 -2.22 -8.21
CA SER A 218 9.47 -1.03 -8.26
C SER A 218 9.60 -0.34 -9.61
N LEU A 219 8.53 0.28 -10.10
CA LEU A 219 8.52 1.03 -11.36
C LEU A 219 7.70 2.32 -11.26
N THR A 220 8.25 3.43 -11.72
CA THR A 220 7.53 4.71 -11.85
C THR A 220 7.95 5.46 -13.10
N GLN A 221 7.03 6.20 -13.72
CA GLN A 221 7.38 7.23 -14.70
C GLN A 221 7.85 8.50 -13.97
N LEU A 222 8.87 9.16 -14.53
CA LEU A 222 9.46 10.41 -14.07
C LEU A 222 8.84 11.61 -14.80
N GLY A 223 9.02 12.80 -14.25
CA GLY A 223 8.44 14.05 -14.79
C GLY A 223 8.91 14.41 -16.21
N ASP A 224 10.03 13.85 -16.68
CA ASP A 224 10.49 13.99 -18.06
C ASP A 224 10.02 12.87 -19.00
N GLY A 225 9.15 11.99 -18.51
CA GLY A 225 8.57 10.89 -19.26
C GLY A 225 9.38 9.60 -19.22
N SER A 226 10.66 9.60 -18.86
CA SER A 226 11.41 8.36 -18.68
C SER A 226 10.92 7.54 -17.47
N PHE A 227 11.30 6.28 -17.37
CA PHE A 227 10.95 5.41 -16.23
C PHE A 227 12.16 5.22 -15.32
N LEU A 228 11.89 5.16 -14.02
CA LEU A 228 12.82 4.69 -13.00
C LEU A 228 12.32 3.34 -12.49
N ALA A 229 13.21 2.36 -12.50
CA ALA A 229 13.02 1.08 -11.85
C ALA A 229 14.01 0.94 -10.69
N ALA A 230 13.58 0.30 -9.60
CA ALA A 230 14.45 -0.10 -8.50
C ALA A 230 14.30 -1.59 -8.28
N THR A 231 15.41 -2.33 -8.26
CA THR A 231 15.43 -3.75 -7.91
C THR A 231 16.11 -3.95 -6.58
N ALA A 232 15.63 -4.90 -5.79
CA ALA A 232 16.22 -5.26 -4.50
C ALA A 232 16.61 -6.72 -4.48
N ARG A 233 17.87 -6.97 -4.11
CA ARG A 233 18.35 -8.33 -3.86
C ARG A 233 17.55 -9.00 -2.72
N ASN A 234 17.71 -10.31 -2.53
CA ASN A 234 17.39 -11.00 -1.28
C ASN A 234 17.86 -10.19 -0.04
N ALA A 235 16.99 -10.06 0.95
CA ALA A 235 17.13 -9.18 2.13
C ALA A 235 17.19 -7.67 1.84
N ALA A 236 16.97 -7.25 0.59
CA ALA A 236 17.02 -5.88 0.10
C ALA A 236 18.31 -5.08 0.38
N ASN A 237 19.36 -5.71 0.92
CA ASN A 237 20.60 -5.06 1.36
C ASN A 237 21.37 -4.30 0.27
N THR A 238 21.09 -4.60 -1.00
CA THR A 238 21.55 -3.86 -2.17
C THR A 238 20.35 -3.53 -3.04
N LEU A 239 20.24 -2.24 -3.38
CA LEU A 239 19.29 -1.72 -4.36
C LEU A 239 20.02 -1.27 -5.62
N GLU A 240 19.46 -1.59 -6.78
CA GLU A 240 19.95 -1.14 -8.07
C GLU A 240 18.87 -0.29 -8.74
N PHE A 241 19.24 0.90 -9.20
CA PHE A 241 18.33 1.84 -9.82
C PHE A 241 18.63 1.96 -11.31
N TYR A 242 17.61 1.75 -12.12
CA TYR A 242 17.69 1.73 -13.57
C TYR A 242 16.80 2.81 -14.16
N ARG A 243 17.30 3.51 -15.17
CA ARG A 243 16.54 4.51 -15.90
C ARG A 243 16.33 4.12 -17.34
N SER A 244 15.10 4.27 -17.84
CA SER A 244 14.80 3.99 -19.24
C SER A 244 15.34 5.10 -20.16
N THR A 245 15.67 4.71 -21.39
CA THR A 245 16.06 5.63 -22.48
C THR A 245 14.87 6.27 -23.19
N SER A 246 13.67 5.77 -22.96
CA SER A 246 12.42 6.20 -23.60
C SER A 246 11.30 6.32 -22.57
N GLY A 247 10.37 7.25 -22.81
CA GLY A 247 9.11 7.34 -22.07
C GLY A 247 7.98 6.47 -22.61
N ASP A 248 8.26 5.73 -23.68
CA ASP A 248 7.41 4.65 -24.19
C ASP A 248 8.22 3.36 -24.20
N LEU A 249 7.88 2.45 -23.28
CA LEU A 249 8.53 1.14 -23.17
C LEU A 249 8.04 0.15 -24.24
N THR A 250 6.98 0.46 -25.00
CA THR A 250 6.58 -0.36 -26.14
C THR A 250 7.44 -0.10 -27.38
N GLN A 251 8.17 1.03 -27.39
CA GLN A 251 9.01 1.42 -28.51
C GLN A 251 10.19 0.46 -28.70
N SER A 252 10.42 0.05 -29.95
CA SER A 252 11.62 -0.70 -30.32
C SER A 252 12.90 0.09 -29.97
N GLY A 253 13.84 -0.57 -29.28
CA GLY A 253 15.09 0.04 -28.83
C GLY A 253 15.01 0.74 -27.47
N ALA A 254 13.86 0.75 -26.80
CA ALA A 254 13.79 1.14 -25.40
C ALA A 254 14.67 0.21 -24.55
N THR A 255 15.51 0.79 -23.70
CA THR A 255 16.44 0.07 -22.83
C THR A 255 16.49 0.74 -21.46
N PHE A 256 17.01 0.02 -20.48
CA PHE A 256 17.31 0.56 -19.15
C PHE A 256 18.82 0.63 -18.95
N SER A 257 19.29 1.69 -18.30
CA SER A 257 20.68 1.87 -17.89
C SER A 257 20.76 2.02 -16.38
N LEU A 258 21.72 1.35 -15.74
CA LEU A 258 21.97 1.53 -14.32
C LEU A 258 22.40 2.98 -14.06
N VAL A 259 21.70 3.67 -13.16
CA VAL A 259 21.97 5.06 -12.77
C VAL A 259 22.43 5.19 -11.33
N GLY A 260 22.26 4.16 -10.50
CA GLY A 260 22.75 4.18 -9.14
C GLY A 260 22.66 2.81 -8.48
N THR A 261 23.50 2.60 -7.49
CA THR A 261 23.37 1.51 -6.53
C THR A 261 23.34 2.10 -5.13
N TRP A 262 22.60 1.44 -4.26
CA TRP A 262 22.50 1.81 -2.86
C TRP A 262 22.70 0.55 -2.02
N ASN A 263 23.38 0.67 -0.88
CA ASN A 263 23.67 -0.47 -0.01
C ASN A 263 23.33 -0.14 1.44
N GLU A 264 22.97 -1.15 2.22
CA GLU A 264 22.58 -1.03 3.64
C GLU A 264 23.65 -0.33 4.51
N SER A 265 24.94 -0.48 4.20
CA SER A 265 26.01 0.23 4.93
C SER A 265 25.93 1.75 4.77
N ALA A 266 25.30 2.26 3.71
CA ALA A 266 24.98 3.68 3.55
C ALA A 266 23.84 4.14 4.50
N LEU A 267 23.07 3.19 5.03
CA LEU A 267 21.96 3.40 5.95
C LEU A 267 22.41 3.65 7.38
N GLN A 268 23.40 2.87 7.84
CA GLN A 268 23.94 2.92 9.20
C GLN A 268 24.61 4.25 9.57
N THR A 269 24.86 5.14 8.62
CA THR A 269 25.51 6.44 8.85
C THR A 269 24.60 7.65 8.63
N THR A 270 23.36 7.47 8.16
CA THR A 270 22.55 8.61 7.67
C THR A 270 21.10 8.66 8.20
N ILE A 271 20.47 7.55 8.62
CA ILE A 271 18.99 7.49 8.67
C ILE A 271 18.38 7.36 10.09
N GLY A 272 19.18 7.21 11.15
CA GLY A 272 18.68 7.26 12.53
C GLY A 272 17.72 6.12 12.93
N ASP A 273 17.49 5.17 12.02
CA ASP A 273 16.90 3.86 12.24
C ASP A 273 17.94 2.84 11.77
N SER A 274 18.36 1.95 12.66
CA SER A 274 19.36 0.92 12.36
C SER A 274 18.74 -0.30 11.67
N GLU A 275 17.43 -0.37 11.55
CA GLU A 275 16.71 -1.46 10.92
C GLU A 275 16.39 -1.10 9.46
N PHE A 276 17.05 -1.79 8.53
CA PHE A 276 16.59 -1.92 7.17
C PHE A 276 16.15 -3.35 7.00
N GLY A 277 14.84 -3.59 6.94
CA GLY A 277 14.36 -4.95 6.94
C GLY A 277 14.49 -5.64 5.58
N ASP A 278 14.17 -6.93 5.60
CA ASP A 278 14.28 -7.83 4.46
C ASP A 278 13.10 -7.64 3.50
N TYR A 279 13.04 -6.51 2.78
CA TYR A 279 11.87 -6.17 1.97
C TYR A 279 11.64 -7.15 0.80
N GLN A 280 10.59 -7.96 0.88
CA GLN A 280 10.13 -8.80 -0.23
C GLN A 280 9.36 -8.02 -1.30
N SER A 281 8.85 -6.84 -0.94
CA SER A 281 8.09 -5.98 -1.84
C SER A 281 8.51 -4.53 -1.65
N LEU A 282 8.90 -3.91 -2.75
CA LEU A 282 9.21 -2.47 -2.83
C LEU A 282 8.31 -1.81 -3.87
N HIS A 283 7.83 -0.61 -3.57
CA HIS A 283 6.92 0.14 -4.43
C HIS A 283 7.24 1.63 -4.46
N PHE A 284 7.37 2.20 -5.65
CA PHE A 284 7.44 3.64 -5.81
C PHE A 284 6.06 4.29 -5.60
N ILE A 285 6.04 5.42 -4.91
CA ILE A 285 4.86 6.27 -4.71
C ILE A 285 5.24 7.72 -5.05
N THR A 286 4.47 8.36 -5.91
CA THR A 286 4.69 9.76 -6.30
C THR A 286 3.76 10.68 -5.49
N GLN A 287 4.33 11.71 -4.87
CA GLN A 287 3.56 12.80 -4.27
C GLN A 287 3.11 13.78 -5.36
N CYS A 288 2.00 14.49 -5.16
CA CYS A 288 1.47 15.42 -6.16
C CYS A 288 2.34 16.67 -6.40
N ASP A 289 3.40 16.88 -5.64
CA ASP A 289 4.45 17.87 -5.91
C ASP A 289 5.62 17.32 -6.74
N GLY A 290 5.57 16.05 -7.14
CA GLY A 290 6.60 15.34 -7.89
C GLY A 290 7.66 14.66 -7.02
N SER A 291 7.65 14.84 -5.69
CA SER A 291 8.55 14.11 -4.80
C SER A 291 8.31 12.60 -4.89
N LEU A 292 9.40 11.83 -4.97
CA LEU A 292 9.33 10.38 -5.08
C LEU A 292 9.64 9.69 -3.75
N PHE A 293 8.90 8.62 -3.47
CA PHE A 293 9.06 7.79 -2.29
C PHE A 293 9.12 6.32 -2.67
N LEU A 294 9.79 5.52 -1.86
CA LEU A 294 9.90 4.07 -1.97
C LEU A 294 9.33 3.47 -0.70
N ALA A 295 8.26 2.69 -0.84
CA ALA A 295 7.63 1.96 0.24
C ALA A 295 8.14 0.52 0.25
N GLY A 296 8.51 -0.01 1.41
CA GLY A 296 8.93 -1.40 1.58
C GLY A 296 8.13 -2.09 2.67
N THR A 297 7.70 -3.32 2.42
CA THR A 297 7.02 -4.15 3.42
C THR A 297 7.93 -5.27 3.90
N HIS A 298 7.90 -5.55 5.20
CA HIS A 298 8.69 -6.63 5.79
C HIS A 298 8.02 -7.16 7.06
N MET A 299 8.56 -8.25 7.60
CA MET A 299 8.34 -8.68 8.98
C MET A 299 9.66 -8.53 9.75
N ASN A 300 9.65 -8.06 10.99
CA ASN A 300 10.88 -7.81 11.79
C ASN A 300 11.57 -9.08 12.30
N THR A 301 11.08 -10.26 11.90
CA THR A 301 11.56 -11.58 12.29
C THR A 301 11.30 -12.56 11.14
N SER A 302 11.95 -13.72 11.17
CA SER A 302 11.88 -14.70 10.07
C SER A 302 10.50 -15.39 9.96
N VAL A 303 9.99 -15.50 8.71
CA VAL A 303 8.78 -16.25 8.29
C VAL A 303 8.67 -17.64 8.93
N VAL A 304 9.78 -18.35 9.12
CA VAL A 304 9.82 -19.76 9.53
C VAL A 304 9.26 -19.98 10.94
N VAL A 305 9.23 -18.93 11.78
CA VAL A 305 8.76 -19.06 13.18
C VAL A 305 7.31 -18.58 13.35
N GLY A 306 6.73 -17.86 12.38
CA GLY A 306 5.38 -17.31 12.49
C GLY A 306 5.19 -16.38 13.70
N ILE A 307 6.28 -15.82 14.21
CA ILE A 307 6.35 -14.87 15.32
C ILE A 307 7.02 -13.66 14.72
N GLY A 308 6.32 -12.52 14.65
CA GLY A 308 6.83 -11.29 14.07
C GLY A 308 5.78 -10.19 13.99
N GLU A 309 6.26 -8.98 13.76
CA GLU A 309 5.45 -7.81 13.51
C GLU A 309 5.64 -7.36 12.06
N ASP A 310 4.52 -7.03 11.42
CA ASP A 310 4.40 -6.72 10.00
C ASP A 310 4.46 -5.19 9.80
N TRP A 311 5.40 -4.70 9.00
CA TRP A 311 5.65 -3.27 8.87
C TRP A 311 5.62 -2.79 7.42
N LEU A 312 5.27 -1.52 7.29
CA LEU A 312 5.48 -0.70 6.09
C LEU A 312 6.44 0.43 6.42
N ASP A 313 7.61 0.41 5.80
CA ASP A 313 8.59 1.48 5.86
C ASP A 313 8.48 2.37 4.62
N LEU A 314 8.68 3.67 4.81
CA LEU A 314 8.62 4.65 3.75
C LEU A 314 9.92 5.43 3.68
N PHE A 315 10.53 5.45 2.50
CA PHE A 315 11.76 6.17 2.21
C PHE A 315 11.49 7.30 1.23
N ARG A 316 11.94 8.51 1.54
CA ARG A 316 12.04 9.57 0.53
C ARG A 316 13.21 9.26 -0.39
N VAL A 317 12.97 9.33 -1.69
CA VAL A 317 13.99 9.16 -2.73
C VAL A 317 14.48 10.53 -3.15
N THR A 318 15.79 10.74 -3.05
CA THR A 318 16.45 12.01 -3.35
C THR A 318 17.62 11.78 -4.28
N ASP A 319 18.04 12.80 -5.00
CA ASP A 319 19.28 12.81 -5.76
C ASP A 319 20.18 13.92 -5.23
N THR A 320 21.40 13.55 -4.86
CA THR A 320 22.48 14.50 -4.55
C THR A 320 23.65 14.25 -5.49
N ASN A 321 23.84 15.15 -6.47
CA ASN A 321 24.93 15.08 -7.45
C ASN A 321 24.93 13.82 -8.34
N GLY A 322 23.76 13.34 -8.76
CA GLY A 322 23.61 12.14 -9.58
C GLY A 322 23.68 10.84 -8.79
N GLN A 323 23.59 10.89 -7.46
CA GLN A 323 23.56 9.74 -6.57
C GLN A 323 22.20 9.66 -5.86
N ILE A 324 21.56 8.51 -6.00
CA ILE A 324 20.29 8.24 -5.35
C ILE A 324 20.52 8.02 -3.86
N GLY A 325 19.85 8.84 -3.05
CA GLY A 325 19.80 8.75 -1.61
C GLY A 325 18.40 8.37 -1.13
N LEU A 326 18.35 7.54 -0.10
CA LEU A 326 17.12 7.18 0.61
C LEU A 326 17.12 7.83 1.99
N THR A 327 15.95 8.23 2.49
CA THR A 327 15.79 8.68 3.88
C THR A 327 14.48 8.13 4.41
N LYS A 328 14.51 7.33 5.49
CA LYS A 328 13.27 6.84 6.11
C LYS A 328 12.51 8.03 6.69
N VAL A 329 11.23 8.16 6.32
CA VAL A 329 10.36 9.30 6.68
C VAL A 329 9.06 8.88 7.34
N ALA A 330 8.69 7.60 7.24
CA ALA A 330 7.60 7.00 8.01
C ALA A 330 7.85 5.50 8.22
N LYS A 331 7.22 4.95 9.27
CA LYS A 331 7.19 3.53 9.60
C LYS A 331 5.83 3.23 10.23
N ARG A 332 5.13 2.22 9.74
CA ARG A 332 3.78 1.86 10.20
C ARG A 332 3.68 0.37 10.48
N HIS A 333 3.30 0.00 11.69
CA HIS A 333 2.92 -1.36 12.03
C HIS A 333 1.53 -1.67 11.46
N LEU A 334 1.38 -2.80 10.78
CA LEU A 334 0.15 -3.24 10.13
C LEU A 334 -0.14 -4.68 10.57
N TYR A 335 -1.16 -4.89 11.40
CA TYR A 335 -1.52 -6.20 11.91
C TYR A 335 -2.14 -7.07 10.82
N CYS A 336 -1.44 -8.15 10.47
CA CYS A 336 -1.91 -9.15 9.50
C CYS A 336 -2.92 -10.15 10.07
N GLY A 337 -3.67 -9.79 11.11
CA GLY A 337 -4.67 -10.63 11.73
C GLY A 337 -5.39 -9.91 12.87
N TYR A 338 -6.35 -10.58 13.49
CA TYR A 338 -7.11 -10.05 14.62
C TYR A 338 -7.27 -11.12 15.69
N PRO A 339 -7.11 -10.80 16.98
CA PRO A 339 -7.40 -11.75 18.04
C PRO A 339 -8.87 -12.17 17.96
N SER A 340 -9.14 -13.47 17.90
CA SER A 340 -10.49 -14.03 17.98
C SER A 340 -10.51 -15.11 19.06
N PRO A 341 -11.23 -14.90 20.18
CA PRO A 341 -11.32 -15.88 21.25
C PRO A 341 -11.74 -17.25 20.72
N ASN A 342 -11.13 -18.32 21.25
CA ASN A 342 -11.35 -19.72 20.88
C ASN A 342 -10.78 -20.17 19.52
N TYR A 343 -10.07 -19.31 18.80
CA TYR A 343 -9.43 -19.67 17.53
C TYR A 343 -7.91 -19.49 17.63
N GLY A 344 -7.18 -20.43 17.02
CA GLY A 344 -5.71 -20.37 16.95
C GLY A 344 -5.22 -19.40 15.87
N THR A 345 -3.93 -19.08 15.91
CA THR A 345 -3.24 -18.13 15.03
C THR A 345 -3.52 -18.39 13.54
N ALA A 346 -3.52 -19.64 13.10
CA ALA A 346 -3.77 -19.99 11.69
C ALA A 346 -5.13 -19.49 11.16
N ALA A 347 -6.17 -19.43 12.02
CA ALA A 347 -7.50 -18.97 11.64
C ALA A 347 -7.64 -17.44 11.70
N THR A 348 -6.80 -16.78 12.49
CA THR A 348 -6.87 -15.34 12.77
C THR A 348 -5.88 -14.51 11.97
N THR A 349 -4.74 -15.08 11.60
CA THR A 349 -3.76 -14.48 10.69
C THR A 349 -4.26 -14.57 9.25
N GLN A 350 -4.36 -13.42 8.59
CA GLN A 350 -4.87 -13.26 7.23
C GLN A 350 -3.80 -12.85 6.21
N CYS A 351 -2.64 -12.34 6.64
CA CYS A 351 -1.53 -12.02 5.72
C CYS A 351 -0.14 -12.21 6.36
N ASN A 352 0.90 -11.90 5.59
CA ASN A 352 2.29 -11.79 6.02
C ASN A 352 2.99 -10.77 5.08
N MET A 353 3.52 -9.67 5.63
CA MET A 353 4.19 -8.59 4.88
C MET A 353 5.58 -8.99 4.35
N ASP A 354 6.12 -10.11 4.83
CA ASP A 354 7.34 -10.78 4.35
C ASP A 354 7.02 -11.93 3.36
N ALA A 355 5.79 -11.96 2.83
CA ALA A 355 5.40 -12.82 1.72
C ALA A 355 5.10 -11.97 0.48
N ALA A 356 3.82 -11.69 0.20
CA ALA A 356 3.42 -10.84 -0.91
C ALA A 356 2.67 -9.61 -0.41
N ALA A 357 3.15 -8.43 -0.81
CA ALA A 357 2.47 -7.18 -0.54
C ALA A 357 2.51 -6.21 -1.73
N GLY A 358 1.66 -5.20 -1.67
CA GLY A 358 1.45 -4.24 -2.75
C GLY A 358 0.94 -2.91 -2.24
N VAL A 359 1.33 -1.81 -2.87
CA VAL A 359 0.69 -0.50 -2.65
C VAL A 359 -0.07 -0.06 -3.89
N PHE A 360 -1.13 0.71 -3.68
CA PHE A 360 -1.96 1.25 -4.76
C PHE A 360 -2.48 2.62 -4.36
N VAL A 361 -2.53 3.54 -5.33
CA VAL A 361 -3.18 4.84 -5.16
C VAL A 361 -4.48 4.84 -5.97
N ASP A 362 -5.60 4.95 -5.27
CA ASP A 362 -6.91 4.88 -5.89
C ASP A 362 -7.28 6.16 -6.67
N ALA A 363 -8.42 6.16 -7.34
CA ALA A 363 -8.82 7.30 -8.18
C ALA A 363 -9.14 8.57 -7.38
N THR A 364 -9.27 8.45 -6.06
CA THR A 364 -9.48 9.57 -5.14
C THR A 364 -8.18 10.05 -4.48
N GLY A 365 -7.05 9.43 -4.83
CA GLY A 365 -5.74 9.75 -4.26
C GLY A 365 -5.51 9.15 -2.87
N GLN A 366 -6.25 8.10 -2.49
CA GLN A 366 -6.03 7.39 -1.24
C GLN A 366 -5.00 6.29 -1.40
N LEU A 367 -4.14 6.12 -0.40
CA LEU A 367 -3.21 5.00 -0.31
C LEU A 367 -3.94 3.76 0.20
N LEU A 368 -3.83 2.68 -0.58
CA LEU A 368 -4.22 1.33 -0.21
C LEU A 368 -2.96 0.46 -0.15
N VAL A 369 -2.89 -0.41 0.85
CA VAL A 369 -1.83 -1.41 0.99
C VAL A 369 -2.50 -2.77 1.05
N TYR A 370 -1.95 -3.73 0.34
CA TYR A 370 -2.43 -5.09 0.32
C TYR A 370 -1.34 -6.01 0.80
N ALA A 371 -1.73 -7.07 1.49
CA ALA A 371 -0.84 -8.16 1.81
C ALA A 371 -1.57 -9.49 1.70
N SER A 372 -0.84 -10.53 1.33
CA SER A 372 -1.29 -11.91 1.24
C SER A 372 -0.61 -12.74 2.32
N GLU A 373 -1.20 -13.87 2.66
CA GLU A 373 -0.48 -14.90 3.40
C GLU A 373 0.66 -15.51 2.56
N HIS A 374 1.53 -16.26 3.22
CA HIS A 374 2.64 -16.99 2.60
C HIS A 374 2.15 -18.20 1.77
N ASP A 375 1.21 -18.98 2.31
CA ASP A 375 0.75 -20.26 1.76
C ASP A 375 -0.67 -20.14 1.14
N ASN A 376 -1.29 -21.24 0.73
CA ASN A 376 -2.72 -21.30 0.36
C ASN A 376 -3.63 -21.73 1.53
N SER A 377 -3.34 -21.26 2.75
CA SER A 377 -3.99 -21.78 3.98
C SER A 377 -5.42 -21.27 4.20
N GLY A 378 -5.95 -20.47 3.26
CA GLY A 378 -7.30 -19.96 3.31
C GLY A 378 -8.40 -21.02 3.18
N PRO A 379 -9.56 -20.76 3.80
CA PRO A 379 -10.71 -21.68 3.77
C PRO A 379 -11.23 -21.89 2.34
N GLY A 380 -11.62 -23.12 2.00
CA GLY A 380 -12.20 -23.43 0.70
C GLY A 380 -11.21 -23.35 -0.47
N ASN A 381 -9.93 -23.69 -0.23
CA ASN A 381 -8.85 -23.59 -1.22
C ASN A 381 -8.71 -22.15 -1.74
N SER A 382 -8.45 -21.23 -0.82
CA SER A 382 -8.30 -19.82 -1.12
C SER A 382 -7.02 -19.26 -0.53
N VAL A 383 -6.66 -18.08 -1.01
CA VAL A 383 -5.60 -17.26 -0.43
C VAL A 383 -6.24 -16.22 0.49
N LYS A 384 -5.71 -16.08 1.70
CA LYS A 384 -6.05 -15.01 2.64
C LYS A 384 -5.24 -13.76 2.30
N MET A 385 -5.90 -12.61 2.42
CA MET A 385 -5.31 -11.31 2.18
C MET A 385 -5.91 -10.26 3.12
N MET A 386 -5.32 -9.07 3.15
CA MET A 386 -5.89 -7.89 3.79
C MET A 386 -5.72 -6.65 2.90
N GLU A 387 -6.68 -5.73 2.99
CA GLU A 387 -6.60 -4.37 2.45
C GLU A 387 -6.49 -3.38 3.61
N PHE A 388 -5.36 -2.71 3.74
CA PHE A 388 -5.13 -1.59 4.64
C PHE A 388 -5.36 -0.28 3.89
N ARG A 389 -5.89 0.71 4.58
CA ARG A 389 -6.35 1.97 4.00
C ARG A 389 -6.36 3.07 5.04
N SER A 390 -6.59 4.31 4.62
CA SER A 390 -6.77 5.41 5.57
C SER A 390 -7.90 5.13 6.58
N ILE A 391 -7.69 5.60 7.80
CA ILE A 391 -8.69 5.67 8.88
C ILE A 391 -9.97 6.39 8.41
N PHE A 392 -9.85 7.34 7.48
CA PHE A 392 -10.99 8.01 6.86
C PHE A 392 -11.12 7.56 5.38
N PRO A 393 -11.80 6.43 5.11
CA PRO A 393 -11.74 5.72 3.83
C PRO A 393 -12.39 6.40 2.64
N VAL A 394 -13.18 7.44 2.90
CA VAL A 394 -13.97 8.16 1.90
C VAL A 394 -13.88 9.63 2.25
N SER A 395 -13.91 10.49 1.23
CA SER A 395 -14.07 11.92 1.51
C SER A 395 -15.27 12.11 2.42
N GLN A 396 -15.10 12.87 3.51
CA GLN A 396 -16.16 13.10 4.49
C GLN A 396 -17.45 13.61 3.82
N GLN A 397 -17.31 14.33 2.71
CA GLN A 397 -18.43 14.82 1.93
C GLN A 397 -19.26 13.70 1.29
N LYS A 398 -18.65 12.61 0.82
CA LYS A 398 -19.35 11.52 0.12
C LYS A 398 -20.23 10.72 1.06
N CYS A 399 -19.67 10.26 2.19
CA CYS A 399 -20.41 9.47 3.19
C CYS A 399 -21.51 10.25 3.91
N LEU A 400 -21.48 11.59 3.86
CA LEU A 400 -22.56 12.44 4.37
C LEU A 400 -23.77 12.54 3.42
N THR A 401 -23.65 12.01 2.18
CA THR A 401 -24.70 12.13 1.14
C THR A 401 -25.33 10.81 0.71
N ASP A 402 -24.61 9.69 0.79
CA ASP A 402 -25.11 8.36 0.43
C ASP A 402 -24.88 7.37 1.59
N ILE A 403 -25.94 6.63 1.94
CA ILE A 403 -25.87 5.61 2.99
C ILE A 403 -24.94 4.45 2.59
N ASN A 404 -24.76 4.17 1.30
CA ASN A 404 -23.84 3.11 0.84
C ASN A 404 -22.36 3.45 1.06
N ASP A 405 -22.06 4.73 1.30
CA ASP A 405 -20.74 5.22 1.68
C ASP A 405 -20.59 5.43 3.20
N ALA A 406 -21.66 5.19 3.96
CA ALA A 406 -21.63 5.32 5.41
C ALA A 406 -20.86 4.17 6.06
N TRP A 407 -20.20 4.50 7.16
CA TRP A 407 -19.37 3.56 7.91
C TRP A 407 -19.32 3.93 9.39
N VAL A 408 -19.04 2.93 10.21
CA VAL A 408 -18.68 3.08 11.63
C VAL A 408 -17.49 2.17 11.92
N GLU A 409 -16.54 2.66 12.71
CA GLU A 409 -15.40 1.89 13.19
C GLU A 409 -15.41 1.85 14.71
N LEU A 410 -15.31 0.64 15.26
CA LEU A 410 -15.27 0.39 16.69
C LEU A 410 -13.84 0.03 17.08
N TYR A 411 -13.36 0.50 18.23
CA TYR A 411 -12.02 0.21 18.75
C TYR A 411 -12.10 -0.43 20.12
N ASP A 412 -11.22 -1.41 20.36
CA ASP A 412 -11.06 -2.06 21.67
C ASP A 412 -10.59 -1.04 22.72
N ASP A 413 -9.63 -0.18 22.38
CA ASP A 413 -9.09 0.83 23.29
C ASP A 413 -9.62 2.24 23.04
N SER A 414 -9.66 3.02 24.13
CA SER A 414 -10.37 4.31 24.16
C SER A 414 -9.63 5.48 23.49
N ASP A 415 -8.39 5.25 23.08
CA ASP A 415 -7.53 6.17 22.34
C ASP A 415 -7.42 5.82 20.84
N PHE A 416 -8.36 4.99 20.34
CA PHE A 416 -8.42 4.53 18.95
C PHE A 416 -7.22 3.65 18.55
N SER A 417 -6.71 2.88 19.50
CA SER A 417 -5.65 1.88 19.29
C SER A 417 -6.15 0.45 19.50
N ASP A 418 -5.22 -0.51 19.44
CA ASP A 418 -5.46 -1.96 19.44
C ASP A 418 -6.35 -2.41 18.26
N ARG A 419 -7.26 -3.35 18.48
CA ARG A 419 -8.10 -3.92 17.43
C ARG A 419 -9.22 -2.96 17.03
N GLY A 420 -9.39 -2.77 15.72
CA GLY A 420 -10.48 -2.01 15.13
C GLY A 420 -11.43 -2.86 14.26
N LEU A 421 -12.74 -2.78 14.51
CA LEU A 421 -13.78 -3.40 13.67
C LEU A 421 -14.45 -2.34 12.78
N MET A 422 -14.21 -2.43 11.47
CA MET A 422 -14.91 -1.62 10.47
C MET A 422 -16.27 -2.24 10.12
N ILE A 423 -17.28 -1.39 10.07
CA ILE A 423 -18.64 -1.75 9.65
C ILE A 423 -19.08 -0.78 8.56
N ASP A 424 -19.03 -1.25 7.32
CA ASP A 424 -19.54 -0.53 6.16
C ASP A 424 -21.02 -0.83 5.94
N TYR A 425 -21.81 0.21 5.67
CA TYR A 425 -23.24 0.00 5.43
C TYR A 425 -23.51 -0.89 4.22
N ALA A 426 -22.78 -0.71 3.12
CA ALA A 426 -22.98 -1.49 1.90
C ALA A 426 -22.79 -3.01 2.12
N ASP A 427 -21.96 -3.37 3.09
CA ASP A 427 -21.65 -4.76 3.44
C ASP A 427 -22.38 -5.20 4.73
N TYR A 428 -23.20 -4.33 5.34
CA TYR A 428 -23.78 -4.51 6.67
C TYR A 428 -24.58 -5.82 6.78
N ALA A 429 -25.38 -6.15 5.76
CA ALA A 429 -26.22 -7.34 5.76
C ALA A 429 -25.45 -8.66 5.63
N LEU A 430 -24.14 -8.62 5.36
CA LEU A 430 -23.31 -9.81 5.09
C LEU A 430 -22.61 -10.36 6.34
N ARG A 431 -22.69 -9.68 7.48
CA ARG A 431 -22.14 -10.10 8.78
C ARG A 431 -23.18 -10.05 9.89
N ALA A 432 -22.93 -10.81 10.96
CA ALA A 432 -23.81 -10.93 12.12
C ALA A 432 -23.66 -9.75 13.11
N TYR A 433 -23.86 -8.51 12.66
CA TYR A 433 -23.76 -7.32 13.55
C TYR A 433 -24.85 -7.22 14.61
N ASN A 434 -25.82 -8.15 14.59
CA ASN A 434 -26.74 -8.38 15.71
C ASN A 434 -26.07 -9.11 16.89
N ASN A 435 -24.86 -9.66 16.73
CA ASN A 435 -24.08 -10.23 17.82
C ASN A 435 -22.57 -10.12 17.49
N LEU A 436 -21.91 -9.10 18.02
CA LEU A 436 -20.50 -8.85 17.77
C LEU A 436 -19.56 -9.93 18.32
N LYS A 437 -20.03 -10.83 19.21
CA LYS A 437 -19.23 -12.01 19.61
C LYS A 437 -18.98 -12.96 18.44
N ASN A 438 -19.85 -12.93 17.43
CA ASN A 438 -19.70 -13.69 16.19
C ASN A 438 -18.90 -12.92 15.12
N VAL A 439 -18.51 -11.68 15.37
CA VAL A 439 -17.73 -10.86 14.45
C VAL A 439 -16.38 -10.63 15.11
N GLU A 440 -15.41 -11.50 14.80
CA GLU A 440 -14.03 -11.39 15.30
C GLU A 440 -13.93 -11.42 16.84
N GLY A 441 -14.98 -11.84 17.54
CA GLY A 441 -15.05 -11.82 19.00
C GLY A 441 -15.06 -10.41 19.59
N PHE A 442 -15.66 -9.43 18.90
CA PHE A 442 -15.66 -8.01 19.26
C PHE A 442 -16.77 -7.60 20.27
N GLY A 443 -17.59 -8.55 20.73
CA GLY A 443 -18.67 -8.25 21.67
C GLY A 443 -18.16 -7.82 23.04
N ASP A 444 -18.74 -6.74 23.58
CA ASP A 444 -18.41 -6.15 24.87
C ASP A 444 -16.95 -5.62 24.92
N LYS A 445 -16.46 -5.08 23.79
CA LYS A 445 -15.08 -4.58 23.66
C LYS A 445 -14.95 -3.12 23.27
N THR A 446 -16.01 -2.50 22.75
CA THR A 446 -15.88 -1.16 22.19
C THR A 446 -15.65 -0.10 23.27
N SER A 447 -14.50 0.57 23.20
CA SER A 447 -14.12 1.68 24.07
C SER A 447 -14.00 3.02 23.33
N ALA A 448 -13.89 3.01 22.01
CA ALA A 448 -13.99 4.21 21.17
C ALA A 448 -14.68 3.91 19.84
N VAL A 449 -15.22 4.96 19.21
CA VAL A 449 -15.93 4.85 17.93
C VAL A 449 -15.63 6.04 17.02
N ARG A 450 -15.46 5.78 15.73
CA ARG A 450 -15.45 6.77 14.64
C ARG A 450 -16.60 6.48 13.69
N TRP A 451 -17.20 7.51 13.10
CA TRP A 451 -18.33 7.31 12.18
C TRP A 451 -18.43 8.39 11.11
N CYS A 452 -19.05 8.01 10.00
CA CYS A 452 -19.62 8.93 9.03
C CYS A 452 -20.98 8.41 8.54
N ILE A 453 -22.03 9.16 8.82
CA ILE A 453 -23.42 8.78 8.61
C ILE A 453 -24.17 9.95 7.95
N PRO A 454 -24.87 9.73 6.82
CA PRO A 454 -25.59 10.78 6.11
C PRO A 454 -26.81 11.28 6.89
N ALA A 455 -27.30 12.45 6.48
CA ALA A 455 -28.57 12.98 7.00
C ALA A 455 -29.72 11.98 6.80
N GLY A 456 -30.68 11.97 7.74
CA GLY A 456 -31.81 11.03 7.74
C GLY A 456 -31.47 9.62 8.26
N TRP A 457 -30.21 9.36 8.59
CA TRP A 457 -29.73 8.09 9.16
C TRP A 457 -29.01 8.28 10.48
N ARG A 458 -28.96 7.22 11.27
CA ARG A 458 -28.21 7.12 12.53
C ARG A 458 -27.55 5.75 12.64
N VAL A 459 -26.46 5.65 13.38
CA VAL A 459 -25.93 4.35 13.83
C VAL A 459 -26.12 4.21 15.33
N ARG A 460 -26.58 3.03 15.76
CA ARG A 460 -26.82 2.68 17.16
C ARG A 460 -25.90 1.56 17.60
N LEU A 461 -25.24 1.76 18.74
CA LEU A 461 -24.46 0.76 19.46
C LEU A 461 -25.28 0.30 20.67
N TYR A 462 -25.62 -0.98 20.74
CA TYR A 462 -26.48 -1.56 21.78
C TYR A 462 -25.65 -2.33 22.82
N ASP A 463 -26.07 -2.24 24.09
CA ASP A 463 -25.44 -2.88 25.25
C ASP A 463 -25.59 -4.42 25.21
N ASP A 464 -26.60 -4.93 24.49
CA ASP A 464 -26.89 -6.36 24.39
C ASP A 464 -27.01 -6.79 22.92
N ASP A 465 -26.89 -8.10 22.69
CA ASP A 465 -27.10 -8.70 21.37
C ASP A 465 -28.57 -8.60 20.93
N GLY A 466 -28.81 -8.79 19.64
CA GLY A 466 -30.13 -8.70 19.04
C GLY A 466 -30.72 -7.29 19.02
N PHE A 467 -29.88 -6.25 19.15
CA PHE A 467 -30.28 -4.84 19.20
C PHE A 467 -31.17 -4.50 20.41
N ARG A 468 -30.80 -5.02 21.59
CA ARG A 468 -31.56 -4.90 22.84
C ARG A 468 -30.89 -3.97 23.84
N ASP A 469 -31.65 -3.63 24.88
CA ASP A 469 -31.25 -2.79 26.03
C ASP A 469 -30.82 -1.36 25.64
N ARG A 470 -30.03 -0.70 26.50
CA ARG A 470 -29.51 0.65 26.31
C ARG A 470 -28.70 0.76 25.03
N TYR A 471 -28.70 1.95 24.44
CA TYR A 471 -27.90 2.22 23.27
C TYR A 471 -27.28 3.62 23.30
N LYS A 472 -26.19 3.78 22.55
CA LYS A 472 -25.65 5.07 22.11
C LYS A 472 -25.93 5.27 20.63
N GLU A 473 -26.15 6.50 20.23
CA GLU A 473 -26.54 6.84 18.87
C GLU A 473 -25.67 7.97 18.31
N PHE A 474 -25.32 7.85 17.05
CA PHE A 474 -24.40 8.74 16.35
C PHE A 474 -24.97 9.17 15.01
N THR A 475 -24.69 10.43 14.63
CA THR A 475 -25.15 11.07 13.39
C THR A 475 -24.04 11.96 12.82
N GLY A 476 -24.09 12.24 11.52
CA GLY A 476 -23.07 13.05 10.85
C GLY A 476 -21.69 12.37 10.85
N THR A 477 -20.63 13.15 11.03
CA THR A 477 -19.26 12.66 11.18
C THR A 477 -18.74 12.92 12.58
N GLY A 478 -17.96 12.01 13.14
CA GLY A 478 -17.28 12.29 14.39
C GLY A 478 -16.48 11.12 14.93
N GLU A 479 -15.93 11.35 16.11
CA GLU A 479 -15.27 10.34 16.92
C GLU A 479 -15.60 10.55 18.39
N GLN A 480 -15.65 9.47 19.18
CA GLN A 480 -15.97 9.53 20.60
C GLN A 480 -15.27 8.41 21.37
N ASN A 481 -14.60 8.82 22.45
CA ASN A 481 -14.18 7.93 23.53
C ASN A 481 -15.42 7.55 24.38
N LEU A 482 -15.74 6.26 24.46
CA LEU A 482 -16.93 5.74 25.14
C LEU A 482 -16.77 5.59 26.66
N ASN A 483 -15.54 5.57 27.19
CA ASN A 483 -15.28 5.71 28.62
C ASN A 483 -15.88 7.01 29.15
N ALA A 484 -15.57 8.13 28.50
CA ALA A 484 -16.09 9.44 28.87
C ALA A 484 -17.63 9.54 28.71
N ALA A 485 -18.22 8.68 27.88
CA ALA A 485 -19.65 8.63 27.61
C ALA A 485 -20.43 7.64 28.52
N GLY A 486 -19.74 6.92 29.42
CA GLY A 486 -20.33 5.90 30.28
C GLY A 486 -20.82 4.65 29.55
N PHE A 487 -20.18 4.29 28.43
CA PHE A 487 -20.56 3.19 27.54
C PHE A 487 -19.36 2.31 27.13
N ASN A 488 -18.37 2.18 28.01
CA ASN A 488 -17.17 1.37 27.77
C ASN A 488 -17.44 -0.12 27.85
N ASP A 489 -16.89 -0.90 26.91
CA ASP A 489 -17.00 -2.37 26.87
C ASP A 489 -18.45 -2.86 26.94
N LYS A 490 -19.37 -2.09 26.33
CA LYS A 490 -20.81 -2.39 26.33
C LYS A 490 -21.34 -2.85 25.00
N THR A 491 -20.73 -2.43 23.89
CA THR A 491 -21.33 -2.70 22.58
C THR A 491 -21.31 -4.20 22.27
N SER A 492 -22.50 -4.80 22.19
CA SER A 492 -22.71 -6.20 21.80
C SER A 492 -23.43 -6.35 20.45
N SER A 493 -24.09 -5.29 19.96
CA SER A 493 -24.65 -5.24 18.60
C SER A 493 -24.72 -3.83 18.02
N VAL A 494 -24.73 -3.71 16.69
CA VAL A 494 -24.69 -2.42 15.96
C VAL A 494 -25.70 -2.38 14.84
N ARG A 495 -26.42 -1.26 14.70
CA ARG A 495 -27.45 -1.09 13.65
C ARG A 495 -27.50 0.30 13.05
N PHE A 496 -27.62 0.36 11.73
CA PHE A 496 -28.01 1.57 11.01
C PHE A 496 -29.54 1.72 10.98
N VAL A 497 -30.03 2.92 11.29
CA VAL A 497 -31.45 3.21 11.45
C VAL A 497 -31.81 4.44 10.60
N TYR A 498 -32.76 4.27 9.69
CA TYR A 498 -33.39 5.39 8.99
C TYR A 498 -34.37 6.09 9.91
N VAL A 499 -34.29 7.42 9.99
CA VAL A 499 -35.11 8.26 10.89
C VAL A 499 -35.90 9.34 10.17
N GLY A 500 -35.80 9.42 8.84
CA GLY A 500 -36.41 10.49 8.05
C GLY A 500 -35.60 11.79 8.11
N ASN A 501 -35.79 12.65 7.11
CA ASN A 501 -35.16 13.98 7.05
C ASN A 501 -35.93 15.02 7.86
#